data_AF-A0A5C7HX13-F1
#
_entry.id   AF-A0A5C7HX13-F1
#
_cell.length_a   1.000
_cell.length_b   1.000
_cell.length_c   1.000
_cell.angle_alpha   90.00
_cell.angle_beta   90.00
_cell.angle_gamma   90.00
#
_symmetry.space_group_name_H-M   'P 1'
#
loop_
_entity.id
_entity.type
_entity.pdbx_description
1 polymer ?
#
loop_
_entity_poly.entity_id
_entity_poly.type
_entity_poly.pdbx_seq_one_letter_code
_entity_poly.pdbx_strand_id
1 'polypeptide(L)'
;MQLLHAPCWSQFSLNSSKSPPTPAFLSPEKCLQLSAVNGSFHPTKLERSMWVSHKPSMLSCGSTKSASVEVSTGTAERDVLKALSQIIDPDFGTDIVSCGFVKDLQIDEALGEVSFRLELTTPACPVKDMFEQSANEVVVALPWVKKVNVTMSAQPARPIFSEQLPAGLQKISNIVAVSSCKGGVGKSTVAVNLAYTLAGMGARVGIFDADVYGPSLPTMVSPENRLLVMNPEKRTIIPTEYLGVKLVSFGFAGQGRAIMRGPMVSGVIDQLLTTTEWGELDYLVIDMPPGTGDIQLTLCQVVPLTAAVIVTTPQKLAFIDVAKGVRMFSKLKLRICATLMLMGNVIIHLVEVVQQFGIPHLFDLPIRPTLSASGDSGMPEVAADPQGEVAKTFQNLGVCIVQQCAKIRQQVSTAVTYDKSMKAIRVKVPQSDEEFFLHPATVRRNDRSAQSVDEWTGEQKLQYTDIPENVEPEEIRPMGNYAVSITWPDGFSQIAPYDQLQTMERLVDVPQITPVQA
;
A
#
# COMPACT_ATOMS: atom_id res chain seq x y z
N MET A 1 47.94 39.77 30.78
CA MET A 1 47.54 39.85 32.20
C MET A 1 46.76 38.58 32.51
N GLN A 2 47.15 37.83 33.56
CA GLN A 2 46.56 36.61 34.17
C GLN A 2 45.58 35.75 33.31
N LEU A 3 45.93 34.53 32.90
CA LEU A 3 46.03 33.27 33.69
C LEU A 3 44.69 32.79 34.30
N LEU A 4 44.24 31.61 33.85
CA LEU A 4 43.89 30.46 34.70
C LEU A 4 43.66 29.18 33.86
N HIS A 5 44.64 28.26 33.88
CA HIS A 5 44.40 26.81 33.73
C HIS A 5 43.79 26.31 35.07
N ALA A 6 43.16 25.14 35.26
CA ALA A 6 43.43 23.76 34.82
C ALA A 6 42.24 22.87 35.32
N PRO A 7 42.30 21.51 35.39
CA PRO A 7 43.25 20.56 34.79
C PRO A 7 42.60 19.39 34.02
N CYS A 8 43.43 18.71 33.23
CA CYS A 8 43.18 17.36 32.70
C CYS A 8 43.36 16.31 33.80
N TRP A 9 42.62 15.19 33.75
CA TRP A 9 42.93 13.97 34.51
C TRP A 9 43.32 12.86 33.54
N SER A 10 44.44 12.20 33.82
CA SER A 10 45.01 11.12 33.03
C SER A 10 45.15 9.85 33.88
N GLN A 11 45.18 8.71 33.20
CA GLN A 11 45.71 7.42 33.65
C GLN A 11 45.09 6.75 34.89
N PHE A 12 44.41 5.63 34.63
CA PHE A 12 44.64 4.42 35.42
C PHE A 12 44.99 3.28 34.48
N SER A 13 46.20 2.73 34.61
CA SER A 13 46.64 1.49 33.98
C SER A 13 46.83 0.44 35.07
N LEU A 14 46.30 -0.76 34.87
CA LEU A 14 46.61 -1.93 35.69
C LEU A 14 46.88 -3.13 34.77
N ASN A 15 47.94 -3.86 35.09
CA ASN A 15 48.58 -4.82 34.20
C ASN A 15 48.06 -6.26 34.38
N SER A 16 48.02 -6.98 33.26
CA SER A 16 48.31 -8.42 33.11
C SER A 16 47.54 -9.48 33.92
N SER A 17 46.93 -10.44 33.20
CA SER A 17 47.41 -11.85 33.26
C SER A 17 46.85 -12.77 32.15
N LYS A 18 47.78 -13.30 31.35
CA LYS A 18 47.91 -14.70 30.85
C LYS A 18 46.69 -15.48 30.30
N SER A 19 46.59 -15.46 28.96
CA SER A 19 46.63 -16.64 28.03
C SER A 19 45.55 -17.76 28.04
N PRO A 20 45.31 -18.45 26.89
CA PRO A 20 44.08 -19.19 26.60
C PRO A 20 44.23 -20.72 26.68
N PRO A 21 43.24 -21.48 26.15
CA PRO A 21 43.58 -22.55 25.21
C PRO A 21 42.80 -22.49 23.88
N THR A 22 43.40 -23.09 22.85
CA THR A 22 42.90 -23.15 21.45
C THR A 22 42.47 -24.61 21.10
N PRO A 23 42.20 -25.02 19.84
CA PRO A 23 40.99 -25.78 19.50
C PRO A 23 41.18 -27.32 19.47
N ALA A 24 40.06 -28.05 19.48
CA ALA A 24 40.05 -29.47 19.13
C ALA A 24 39.68 -29.67 17.66
N PHE A 25 40.65 -30.13 16.86
CA PHE A 25 40.42 -30.76 15.56
C PHE A 25 39.63 -32.06 15.72
N LEU A 26 38.76 -32.39 14.75
CA LEU A 26 38.53 -33.78 14.33
C LEU A 26 37.86 -33.84 12.94
N SER A 27 38.48 -34.61 12.04
CA SER A 27 38.00 -35.07 10.72
C SER A 27 38.89 -36.27 10.31
N PRO A 28 38.66 -37.00 9.20
CA PRO A 28 37.41 -37.29 8.46
C PRO A 28 37.19 -38.80 8.21
N GLU A 29 35.96 -39.21 7.88
CA GLU A 29 35.54 -40.50 7.24
C GLU A 29 34.01 -40.42 6.95
N LYS A 30 33.33 -41.12 6.02
CA LYS A 30 33.58 -41.97 4.82
C LYS A 30 32.52 -41.52 3.78
N CYS A 31 32.74 -41.39 2.47
CA CYS A 31 33.05 -42.36 1.42
C CYS A 31 31.96 -43.45 1.15
N LEU A 32 31.14 -43.22 0.10
CA LEU A 32 30.33 -44.16 -0.73
C LEU A 32 29.49 -43.29 -1.69
N GLN A 33 29.92 -42.97 -2.92
CA GLN A 33 29.76 -43.77 -4.15
C GLN A 33 28.43 -44.54 -4.29
N LEU A 34 27.61 -44.12 -5.26
CA LEU A 34 26.87 -45.01 -6.18
C LEU A 34 26.53 -44.26 -7.48
N SER A 35 26.22 -45.02 -8.54
CA SER A 35 26.53 -44.67 -9.94
C SER A 35 25.37 -44.20 -10.80
N ALA A 36 25.70 -43.51 -11.90
CA ALA A 36 24.79 -43.10 -12.96
C ALA A 36 24.22 -44.27 -13.80
N VAL A 37 23.07 -44.04 -14.45
CA VAL A 37 22.63 -44.77 -15.66
C VAL A 37 21.99 -43.77 -16.64
N ASN A 38 22.48 -43.77 -17.90
CA ASN A 38 21.89 -43.05 -19.03
C ASN A 38 20.72 -43.83 -19.64
N GLY A 39 19.80 -43.14 -20.32
CA GLY A 39 18.70 -43.80 -21.05
C GLY A 39 17.95 -42.90 -22.04
N SER A 40 18.60 -42.48 -23.13
CA SER A 40 17.96 -41.80 -24.25
C SER A 40 17.42 -42.80 -25.28
N PHE A 41 16.21 -42.57 -25.81
CA PHE A 41 15.71 -43.30 -26.99
C PHE A 41 14.78 -42.44 -27.88
N HIS A 42 15.13 -42.40 -29.17
CA HIS A 42 14.29 -41.96 -30.29
C HIS A 42 14.26 -43.13 -31.31
N PRO A 43 13.13 -43.35 -32.01
CA PRO A 43 13.16 -43.43 -33.49
C PRO A 43 11.93 -42.73 -34.13
N THR A 44 12.05 -41.81 -35.10
CA THR A 44 12.27 -41.93 -36.57
C THR A 44 11.18 -42.60 -37.44
N LYS A 45 10.55 -41.75 -38.29
CA LYS A 45 10.15 -41.90 -39.72
C LYS A 45 9.20 -43.03 -40.19
N LEU A 46 8.19 -42.64 -40.99
CA LEU A 46 8.02 -42.87 -42.46
C LEU A 46 6.88 -41.94 -42.97
N GLU A 47 7.06 -41.12 -44.02
CA GLU A 47 6.62 -41.31 -45.44
C GLU A 47 5.10 -41.28 -45.73
N ARG A 48 4.52 -40.86 -46.88
CA ARG A 48 4.83 -39.94 -48.02
C ARG A 48 3.75 -40.15 -49.13
N SER A 49 2.83 -39.20 -49.38
CA SER A 49 2.05 -38.99 -50.63
C SER A 49 1.02 -37.86 -50.39
N MET A 50 0.81 -36.79 -51.17
CA MET A 50 1.02 -36.39 -52.59
C MET A 50 -0.16 -36.75 -53.54
N TRP A 51 -0.59 -35.75 -54.35
CA TRP A 51 -1.67 -35.73 -55.39
C TRP A 51 -3.12 -35.51 -54.90
N VAL A 52 -4.02 -34.77 -55.59
CA VAL A 52 -3.87 -33.67 -56.59
C VAL A 52 -5.15 -32.80 -56.65
N SER A 53 -5.02 -31.59 -57.24
CA SER A 53 -6.08 -30.59 -57.53
C SER A 53 -7.32 -31.11 -58.29
N HIS A 54 -8.52 -30.62 -57.93
CA HIS A 54 -9.57 -30.25 -58.90
C HIS A 54 -10.51 -29.13 -58.38
N LYS A 55 -10.64 -28.05 -59.17
CA LYS A 55 -11.86 -27.20 -59.30
C LYS A 55 -12.57 -27.64 -60.60
N PRO A 56 -13.92 -27.67 -60.66
CA PRO A 56 -14.76 -26.48 -60.86
C PRO A 56 -15.98 -26.48 -59.89
N SER A 57 -17.04 -25.65 -59.95
CA SER A 57 -17.44 -24.51 -60.82
C SER A 57 -18.38 -23.58 -60.02
N MET A 58 -18.73 -22.40 -60.55
CA MET A 58 -19.90 -21.64 -60.03
C MET A 58 -21.21 -22.21 -60.58
N LEU A 59 -22.23 -22.33 -59.72
CA LEU A 59 -23.64 -22.41 -60.10
C LEU A 59 -24.50 -21.80 -58.98
N SER A 60 -25.40 -20.89 -59.34
CA SER A 60 -26.31 -20.20 -58.43
C SER A 60 -27.67 -20.89 -58.36
N CYS A 61 -28.22 -21.13 -57.17
CA CYS A 61 -29.66 -21.03 -56.86
C CYS A 61 -29.93 -21.32 -55.38
N GLY A 62 -31.03 -20.77 -54.82
CA GLY A 62 -31.73 -21.41 -53.71
C GLY A 62 -31.47 -20.85 -52.33
N SER A 63 -32.31 -19.90 -51.89
CA SER A 63 -32.45 -19.55 -50.48
C SER A 63 -33.15 -20.68 -49.71
N THR A 64 -32.44 -21.35 -48.80
CA THR A 64 -33.05 -22.12 -47.70
C THR A 64 -32.47 -21.64 -46.38
N LYS A 65 -33.35 -21.22 -45.46
CA LYS A 65 -32.99 -20.76 -44.12
C LYS A 65 -32.33 -21.90 -43.33
N SER A 66 -31.00 -21.89 -43.22
CA SER A 66 -30.33 -22.58 -42.11
C SER A 66 -30.43 -21.66 -40.88
N ALA A 67 -31.21 -22.07 -39.88
CA ALA A 67 -31.15 -21.42 -38.58
C ALA A 67 -29.74 -21.61 -38.01
N SER A 68 -28.98 -20.51 -37.91
CA SER A 68 -27.78 -20.47 -37.10
C SER A 68 -28.20 -20.69 -35.65
N VAL A 69 -27.81 -21.83 -35.09
CA VAL A 69 -27.87 -22.05 -33.64
C VAL A 69 -26.85 -21.10 -33.03
N GLU A 70 -27.32 -19.96 -32.52
CA GLU A 70 -26.56 -19.15 -31.57
C GLU A 70 -26.42 -19.98 -30.29
N VAL A 71 -25.28 -20.68 -30.18
CA VAL A 71 -24.93 -21.45 -28.98
C VAL A 71 -24.78 -20.48 -27.80
N SER A 72 -25.26 -20.92 -26.64
CA SER A 72 -25.58 -20.08 -25.50
C SER A 72 -24.36 -19.68 -24.67
N THR A 73 -23.48 -18.85 -25.24
CA THR A 73 -22.29 -18.29 -24.55
C THR A 73 -22.62 -17.70 -23.17
N GLY A 74 -23.76 -16.99 -23.07
CA GLY A 74 -24.27 -16.41 -21.83
C GLY A 74 -24.80 -17.40 -20.76
N THR A 75 -24.75 -18.71 -20.99
CA THR A 75 -24.95 -19.74 -19.95
C THR A 75 -23.63 -20.26 -19.41
N ALA A 76 -22.68 -20.64 -20.28
CA ALA A 76 -21.36 -21.12 -19.85
C ALA A 76 -20.58 -20.05 -19.06
N GLU A 77 -20.65 -18.78 -19.51
CA GLU A 77 -20.05 -17.65 -18.79
C GLU A 77 -20.65 -17.48 -17.38
N ARG A 78 -21.97 -17.58 -17.25
CA ARG A 78 -22.66 -17.49 -15.96
C ARG A 78 -22.31 -18.65 -15.03
N ASP A 79 -22.15 -19.86 -15.56
CA ASP A 79 -21.76 -21.02 -14.76
C ASP A 79 -20.32 -20.89 -14.24
N VAL A 80 -19.39 -20.40 -15.05
CA VAL A 80 -18.01 -20.10 -14.62
C VAL A 80 -17.99 -18.98 -13.57
N LEU A 81 -18.70 -17.87 -13.79
CA LEU A 81 -18.75 -16.76 -12.82
C LEU A 81 -19.42 -17.20 -11.50
N LYS A 82 -20.47 -18.02 -11.55
CA LYS A 82 -21.13 -18.58 -10.36
C LYS A 82 -20.27 -19.62 -9.63
N ALA A 83 -19.40 -20.34 -10.35
CA ALA A 83 -18.39 -21.17 -9.73
C ALA A 83 -17.37 -20.28 -8.99
N LEU A 84 -16.75 -19.32 -9.70
CA LEU A 84 -15.76 -18.40 -9.14
C LEU A 84 -16.28 -17.57 -7.96
N SER A 85 -17.58 -17.22 -7.93
CA SER A 85 -18.19 -16.50 -6.79
C SER A 85 -18.28 -17.30 -5.49
N GLN A 86 -17.88 -18.59 -5.47
CA GLN A 86 -17.72 -19.37 -4.24
C GLN A 86 -16.41 -19.05 -3.52
N ILE A 87 -15.45 -18.44 -4.22
CA ILE A 87 -14.14 -18.07 -3.68
C ILE A 87 -14.29 -16.71 -3.02
N ILE A 88 -14.34 -16.73 -1.68
CA ILE A 88 -14.41 -15.52 -0.86
C ILE A 88 -13.00 -14.98 -0.64
N ASP A 89 -12.81 -13.69 -0.92
CA ASP A 89 -11.59 -12.99 -0.54
C ASP A 89 -11.57 -12.83 1.00
N PRO A 90 -10.52 -13.33 1.69
CA PRO A 90 -10.47 -13.31 3.16
C PRO A 90 -10.20 -11.92 3.73
N ASP A 91 -9.75 -10.96 2.91
CA ASP A 91 -9.57 -9.57 3.32
C ASP A 91 -10.90 -8.83 3.24
N PHE A 92 -11.62 -8.96 2.12
CA PHE A 92 -12.85 -8.20 1.86
C PHE A 92 -14.13 -8.91 2.32
N GLY A 93 -14.08 -10.19 2.70
CA GLY A 93 -15.25 -10.97 3.11
C GLY A 93 -16.32 -11.11 2.02
N THR A 94 -15.92 -10.89 0.76
CA THR A 94 -16.77 -10.77 -0.42
C THR A 94 -16.17 -11.64 -1.53
N ASP A 95 -16.97 -12.13 -2.47
CA ASP A 95 -16.48 -13.02 -3.52
C ASP A 95 -15.62 -12.32 -4.59
N ILE A 96 -14.70 -13.06 -5.20
CA ILE A 96 -13.75 -12.52 -6.19
C ILE A 96 -14.40 -11.94 -7.47
N VAL A 97 -15.65 -12.31 -7.77
CA VAL A 97 -16.40 -11.80 -8.93
C VAL A 97 -17.02 -10.44 -8.59
N SER A 98 -17.66 -10.31 -7.42
CA SER A 98 -18.15 -9.03 -6.88
C SER A 98 -17.01 -8.04 -6.60
N CYS A 99 -15.84 -8.53 -6.18
CA CYS A 99 -14.61 -7.73 -6.09
C CYS A 99 -14.04 -7.33 -7.47
N GLY A 100 -14.55 -7.91 -8.57
CA GLY A 100 -14.19 -7.57 -9.94
C GLY A 100 -12.80 -8.03 -10.37
N PHE A 101 -12.20 -9.01 -9.68
CA PHE A 101 -10.84 -9.49 -9.97
C PHE A 101 -10.78 -10.37 -11.23
N VAL A 102 -11.89 -11.01 -11.61
CA VAL A 102 -11.96 -11.81 -12.84
C VAL A 102 -11.99 -10.85 -14.05
N LYS A 103 -10.94 -10.92 -14.87
CA LYS A 103 -10.79 -10.18 -16.14
C LYS A 103 -10.56 -11.14 -17.30
N ASP A 104 -10.86 -10.68 -18.51
CA ASP A 104 -10.53 -11.36 -19.77
C ASP A 104 -10.96 -12.84 -19.80
N LEU A 105 -12.17 -13.13 -19.30
CA LEU A 105 -12.75 -14.47 -19.35
C LEU A 105 -13.03 -14.87 -20.81
N GLN A 106 -12.40 -15.96 -21.23
CA GLN A 106 -12.60 -16.59 -22.53
C GLN A 106 -12.96 -18.06 -22.32
N ILE A 107 -13.97 -18.53 -23.05
CA ILE A 107 -14.52 -19.88 -22.93
C ILE A 107 -14.58 -20.48 -24.34
N ASP A 108 -13.92 -21.62 -24.52
CA ASP A 108 -14.06 -22.47 -25.71
C ASP A 108 -14.87 -23.72 -25.32
N GLU A 109 -16.19 -23.67 -25.56
CA GLU A 109 -17.10 -24.78 -25.28
C GLU A 109 -16.81 -26.04 -26.13
N ALA A 110 -16.21 -25.87 -27.32
CA ALA A 110 -15.94 -26.99 -28.23
C ALA A 110 -14.74 -27.83 -27.78
N LEU A 111 -13.70 -27.17 -27.27
CA LEU A 111 -12.54 -27.82 -26.68
C LEU A 111 -12.77 -28.17 -25.19
N GLY A 112 -13.60 -27.39 -24.49
CA GLY A 112 -13.78 -27.45 -23.03
C GLY A 112 -12.64 -26.72 -22.30
N GLU A 113 -12.09 -25.66 -22.90
CA GLU A 113 -11.03 -24.85 -22.29
C GLU A 113 -11.60 -23.53 -21.75
N VAL A 114 -11.20 -23.17 -20.53
CA VAL A 114 -11.55 -21.89 -19.90
C VAL A 114 -10.27 -21.15 -19.54
N SER A 115 -10.14 -19.90 -19.97
CA SER A 115 -9.02 -19.04 -19.59
C SER A 115 -9.52 -17.70 -19.05
N PHE A 116 -8.89 -17.21 -17.99
CA PHE A 116 -9.20 -15.92 -17.40
C PHE A 116 -7.98 -15.37 -16.66
N ARG A 117 -7.98 -14.06 -16.44
CA ARG A 117 -7.00 -13.37 -15.64
C ARG A 117 -7.60 -13.07 -14.27
N LEU A 118 -6.91 -13.41 -13.19
CA LEU A 118 -7.23 -12.91 -11.85
C LEU A 118 -6.32 -11.71 -11.57
N GLU A 119 -6.92 -10.54 -11.57
CA GLU A 119 -6.24 -9.26 -11.39
C GLU A 119 -6.38 -8.78 -9.95
N LEU A 120 -5.32 -8.97 -9.17
CA LEU A 120 -5.26 -8.62 -7.75
C LEU A 120 -4.97 -7.12 -7.55
N THR A 121 -5.38 -6.58 -6.40
CA THR A 121 -5.25 -5.14 -6.06
C THR A 121 -3.82 -4.67 -5.77
N THR A 122 -2.88 -5.60 -5.62
CA THR A 122 -1.48 -5.37 -5.24
C THR A 122 -0.62 -6.59 -5.58
N PRO A 123 0.61 -6.42 -6.10
CA PRO A 123 1.49 -7.55 -6.42
C PRO A 123 1.95 -8.33 -5.19
N ALA A 124 2.01 -7.68 -4.02
CA ALA A 124 2.33 -8.31 -2.73
C ALA A 124 1.12 -9.01 -2.07
N CYS A 125 0.08 -9.37 -2.83
CA CYS A 125 -1.11 -10.02 -2.29
C CYS A 125 -0.76 -11.42 -1.74
N PRO A 126 -0.95 -11.67 -0.45
CA PRO A 126 -0.44 -12.88 0.22
C PRO A 126 -1.24 -14.14 -0.09
N VAL A 127 -2.43 -13.99 -0.67
CA VAL A 127 -3.37 -15.08 -1.00
C VAL A 127 -3.37 -15.40 -2.50
N LYS A 128 -2.39 -14.89 -3.26
CA LYS A 128 -2.26 -15.14 -4.71
C LYS A 128 -2.29 -16.64 -5.04
N ASP A 129 -1.43 -17.43 -4.40
CA ASP A 129 -1.29 -18.86 -4.68
C ASP A 129 -2.55 -19.65 -4.26
N MET A 130 -3.21 -19.21 -3.18
CA MET A 130 -4.49 -19.76 -2.72
C MET A 130 -5.59 -19.50 -3.77
N PHE A 131 -5.69 -18.27 -4.29
CA PHE A 131 -6.66 -17.94 -5.34
C PHE A 131 -6.40 -18.70 -6.64
N GLU A 132 -5.15 -18.86 -7.05
CA GLU A 132 -4.79 -19.62 -8.25
C GLU A 132 -5.23 -21.10 -8.12
N GLN A 133 -4.95 -21.73 -6.97
CA GLN A 133 -5.37 -23.09 -6.67
C GLN A 133 -6.90 -23.23 -6.58
N SER A 134 -7.56 -22.41 -5.77
CA SER A 134 -9.02 -22.46 -5.60
C SER A 134 -9.77 -22.18 -6.90
N ALA A 135 -9.32 -21.22 -7.72
CA ALA A 135 -9.96 -20.91 -8.99
C ALA A 135 -9.78 -22.04 -10.02
N ASN A 136 -8.64 -22.72 -10.02
CA ASN A 136 -8.43 -23.91 -10.83
C ASN A 136 -9.36 -25.05 -10.37
N GLU A 137 -9.39 -25.39 -9.08
CA GLU A 137 -10.23 -26.46 -8.51
C GLU A 137 -11.72 -26.25 -8.80
N VAL A 138 -12.22 -25.03 -8.54
CA VAL A 138 -13.64 -24.69 -8.66
C VAL A 138 -14.12 -24.65 -10.11
N VAL A 139 -13.27 -24.24 -11.06
CA VAL A 139 -13.63 -24.22 -12.50
C VAL A 139 -13.44 -25.60 -13.14
N VAL A 140 -12.45 -26.41 -12.72
CA VAL A 140 -12.30 -27.81 -13.16
C VAL A 140 -13.46 -28.70 -12.68
N ALA A 141 -14.14 -28.34 -11.58
CA ALA A 141 -15.32 -29.06 -11.10
C ALA A 141 -16.56 -28.95 -12.03
N LEU A 142 -16.55 -28.07 -13.04
CA LEU A 142 -17.64 -27.95 -14.00
C LEU A 142 -17.61 -29.12 -15.02
N PRO A 143 -18.72 -29.87 -15.23
CA PRO A 143 -18.70 -31.13 -15.99
C PRO A 143 -18.23 -31.06 -17.45
N TRP A 144 -18.21 -29.88 -18.06
CA TRP A 144 -17.82 -29.64 -19.44
C TRP A 144 -16.38 -29.10 -19.59
N VAL A 145 -15.73 -28.71 -18.48
CA VAL A 145 -14.37 -28.16 -18.47
C VAL A 145 -13.36 -29.31 -18.43
N LYS A 146 -12.38 -29.26 -19.35
CA LYS A 146 -11.26 -30.22 -19.43
C LYS A 146 -9.94 -29.62 -19.02
N LYS A 147 -9.81 -28.29 -19.11
CA LYS A 147 -8.57 -27.55 -18.87
C LYS A 147 -8.89 -26.11 -18.50
N VAL A 148 -8.20 -25.62 -17.49
CA VAL A 148 -8.27 -24.23 -17.03
C VAL A 148 -6.90 -23.58 -17.18
N ASN A 149 -6.87 -22.33 -17.62
CA ASN A 149 -5.65 -21.53 -17.67
C ASN A 149 -5.88 -20.22 -16.90
N VAL A 150 -5.48 -20.21 -15.62
CA VAL A 150 -5.55 -19.03 -14.75
C VAL A 150 -4.28 -18.20 -14.95
N THR A 151 -4.42 -16.94 -15.34
CA THR A 151 -3.29 -16.00 -15.38
C THR A 151 -3.38 -15.03 -14.21
N MET A 152 -2.48 -15.14 -13.23
CA MET A 152 -2.42 -14.18 -12.13
C MET A 152 -1.75 -12.87 -12.60
N SER A 153 -2.44 -11.74 -12.46
CA SER A 153 -1.84 -10.40 -12.57
C SER A 153 -2.11 -9.61 -11.28
N ALA A 154 -1.43 -8.48 -11.16
CA ALA A 154 -1.82 -7.45 -10.21
C ALA A 154 -1.81 -6.10 -10.92
N GLN A 155 -2.86 -5.31 -10.71
CA GLN A 155 -2.81 -3.89 -11.01
C GLN A 155 -2.48 -3.14 -9.73
N PRO A 156 -1.26 -2.58 -9.59
CA PRO A 156 -0.96 -1.68 -8.49
C PRO A 156 -1.83 -0.44 -8.66
N ALA A 157 -2.90 -0.34 -7.87
CA ALA A 157 -3.92 0.65 -8.15
C ALA A 157 -3.32 2.07 -8.09
N ARG A 158 -3.71 2.90 -9.06
CA ARG A 158 -3.19 4.26 -9.21
C ARG A 158 -3.45 5.04 -7.92
N PRO A 159 -2.51 5.90 -7.47
CA PRO A 159 -2.80 6.81 -6.37
C PRO A 159 -4.04 7.64 -6.69
N ILE A 160 -4.98 7.63 -5.75
CA ILE A 160 -6.31 8.26 -5.87
C ILE A 160 -6.20 9.79 -6.07
N PHE A 161 -5.00 10.36 -5.85
CA PHE A 161 -4.70 11.80 -5.82
C PHE A 161 -3.63 12.26 -6.83
N SER A 162 -3.34 11.48 -7.88
CA SER A 162 -2.20 11.75 -8.78
C SER A 162 -2.13 13.17 -9.35
N GLU A 163 -3.26 13.87 -9.54
CA GLU A 163 -3.29 15.22 -10.15
C GLU A 163 -3.00 16.36 -9.15
N GLN A 164 -3.28 16.18 -7.86
CA GLN A 164 -3.07 17.21 -6.82
C GLN A 164 -1.78 17.01 -6.02
N LEU A 165 -1.12 15.86 -6.18
CA LEU A 165 0.12 15.54 -5.48
C LEU A 165 1.36 16.14 -6.15
N PRO A 166 2.42 16.46 -5.39
CA PRO A 166 3.71 16.82 -5.95
C PRO A 166 4.28 15.72 -6.86
N ALA A 167 4.95 16.11 -7.94
CA ALA A 167 5.33 15.24 -9.06
C ALA A 167 5.99 13.90 -8.66
N GLY A 168 6.88 13.88 -7.66
CA GLY A 168 7.54 12.66 -7.19
C GLY A 168 6.59 11.65 -6.53
N LEU A 169 5.46 12.10 -5.96
CA LEU A 169 4.49 11.26 -5.24
C LEU A 169 3.33 10.77 -6.12
N GLN A 170 3.11 11.37 -7.30
CA GLN A 170 1.98 11.08 -8.19
C GLN A 170 1.91 9.63 -8.73
N LYS A 171 2.97 8.84 -8.54
CA LYS A 171 3.09 7.46 -9.06
C LYS A 171 3.26 6.41 -7.95
N ILE A 172 2.98 6.79 -6.70
CA ILE A 172 3.15 5.94 -5.52
C ILE A 172 1.77 5.48 -5.03
N SER A 173 1.45 4.20 -5.16
CA SER A 173 0.13 3.67 -4.81
C SER A 173 -0.22 3.81 -3.33
N ASN A 174 0.71 3.49 -2.43
CA ASN A 174 0.50 3.56 -0.97
C ASN A 174 1.71 4.20 -0.28
N ILE A 175 1.47 5.01 0.74
CA ILE A 175 2.55 5.57 1.59
C ILE A 175 2.31 5.13 3.04
N VAL A 176 3.31 4.48 3.64
CA VAL A 176 3.24 3.89 4.98
C VAL A 176 4.22 4.61 5.89
N ALA A 177 3.70 5.34 6.88
CA ALA A 177 4.54 5.99 7.90
C ALA A 177 4.92 5.01 9.00
N VAL A 178 6.21 4.86 9.27
CA VAL A 178 6.73 4.15 10.45
C VAL A 178 7.16 5.22 11.45
N SER A 179 6.45 5.29 12.57
CA SER A 179 6.64 6.35 13.57
C SER A 179 6.91 5.78 14.95
N SER A 180 7.70 6.52 15.74
CA SER A 180 7.86 6.27 17.16
C SER A 180 7.75 7.55 17.95
N CYS A 181 6.99 7.49 19.04
CA CYS A 181 6.73 8.63 19.90
C CYS A 181 7.91 8.94 20.84
N LYS A 182 9.00 8.15 20.75
CA LYS A 182 10.26 8.25 21.49
C LYS A 182 11.42 7.86 20.57
N GLY A 183 12.60 8.47 20.76
CA GLY A 183 13.83 8.08 20.06
C GLY A 183 14.42 6.77 20.61
N GLY A 184 15.19 6.06 19.78
CA GLY A 184 15.96 4.87 20.20
C GLY A 184 15.14 3.58 20.41
N VAL A 185 13.90 3.50 19.91
CA VAL A 185 13.04 2.30 20.03
C VAL A 185 13.16 1.30 18.86
N GLY A 186 14.17 1.46 17.98
CA GLY A 186 14.33 0.62 16.78
C GLY A 186 13.37 0.93 15.62
N LYS A 187 12.77 2.14 15.60
CA LYS A 187 11.90 2.63 14.51
C LYS A 187 12.50 2.40 13.11
N SER A 188 13.73 2.86 12.87
CA SER A 188 14.42 2.71 11.59
C SER A 188 14.70 1.24 11.25
N THR A 189 14.99 0.40 12.25
CA THR A 189 15.11 -1.05 12.08
C THR A 189 13.82 -1.67 11.57
N VAL A 190 12.67 -1.24 12.10
CA VAL A 190 11.35 -1.67 11.62
C VAL A 190 11.08 -1.15 10.20
N ALA A 191 11.35 0.13 9.93
CA ALA A 191 11.12 0.74 8.61
C ALA A 191 11.92 0.05 7.50
N VAL A 192 13.23 -0.17 7.73
CA VAL A 192 14.10 -0.86 6.78
C VAL A 192 13.61 -2.29 6.54
N ASN A 193 13.47 -3.11 7.59
CA ASN A 193 13.08 -4.50 7.41
C ASN A 193 11.66 -4.65 6.85
N LEU A 194 10.73 -3.74 7.14
CA LEU A 194 9.42 -3.70 6.49
C LEU A 194 9.54 -3.43 4.99
N ALA A 195 10.35 -2.46 4.56
CA ALA A 195 10.53 -2.14 3.16
C ALA A 195 11.09 -3.33 2.36
N TYR A 196 12.13 -4.00 2.87
CA TYR A 196 12.69 -5.20 2.24
C TYR A 196 11.75 -6.40 2.29
N THR A 197 10.88 -6.50 3.30
CA THR A 197 9.85 -7.55 3.33
C THR A 197 8.81 -7.33 2.24
N LEU A 198 8.28 -6.11 2.09
CA LEU A 198 7.33 -5.79 1.02
C LEU A 198 7.95 -6.01 -0.36
N ALA A 199 9.24 -5.70 -0.54
CA ALA A 199 9.97 -6.01 -1.77
C ALA A 199 10.14 -7.52 -2.00
N GLY A 200 10.45 -8.28 -0.95
CA GLY A 200 10.50 -9.74 -0.97
C GLY A 200 9.15 -10.41 -1.27
N MET A 201 8.04 -9.72 -0.98
CA MET A 201 6.68 -10.10 -1.39
C MET A 201 6.36 -9.72 -2.85
N GLY A 202 7.31 -9.13 -3.60
CA GLY A 202 7.15 -8.78 -5.01
C GLY A 202 6.62 -7.37 -5.30
N ALA A 203 6.51 -6.50 -4.28
CA ALA A 203 6.16 -5.10 -4.51
C ALA A 203 7.35 -4.25 -4.97
N ARG A 204 7.05 -3.19 -5.73
CA ARG A 204 7.97 -2.09 -6.03
C ARG A 204 8.01 -1.16 -4.83
N VAL A 205 9.14 -1.12 -4.11
CA VAL A 205 9.24 -0.42 -2.83
C VAL A 205 10.29 0.70 -2.84
N GLY A 206 9.92 1.82 -2.23
CA GLY A 206 10.86 2.85 -1.79
C GLY A 206 10.88 2.96 -0.26
N ILE A 207 12.00 3.44 0.29
CA ILE A 207 12.11 3.91 1.66
C ILE A 207 12.73 5.31 1.70
N PHE A 208 12.10 6.19 2.48
CA PHE A 208 12.53 7.55 2.74
C PHE A 208 12.85 7.73 4.22
N ASP A 209 14.08 8.12 4.52
CA ASP A 209 14.56 8.45 5.86
C ASP A 209 14.39 9.95 6.12
N ALA A 210 13.38 10.27 6.94
CA ALA A 210 13.04 11.64 7.31
C ALA A 210 13.67 12.07 8.65
N ASP A 211 14.52 11.25 9.28
CA ASP A 211 15.26 11.61 10.49
C ASP A 211 16.56 12.35 10.14
N VAL A 212 16.42 13.62 9.76
CA VAL A 212 17.55 14.48 9.37
C VAL A 212 18.60 14.67 10.49
N TYR A 213 18.21 14.53 11.75
CA TYR A 213 19.13 14.71 12.89
C TYR A 213 19.90 13.43 13.25
N GLY A 214 19.31 12.25 13.02
CA GLY A 214 19.92 10.94 13.26
C GLY A 214 19.69 9.95 12.11
N PRO A 215 20.09 10.27 10.86
CA PRO A 215 19.78 9.45 9.70
C PRO A 215 20.42 8.08 9.85
N SER A 216 19.57 7.06 9.99
CA SER A 216 19.99 5.69 10.31
C SER A 216 20.09 4.82 9.05
N LEU A 217 19.35 5.17 7.98
CA LEU A 217 19.33 4.39 6.74
C LEU A 217 20.73 4.19 6.13
N PRO A 218 21.64 5.18 6.04
CA PRO A 218 22.95 4.99 5.42
C PRO A 218 23.87 3.97 6.12
N THR A 219 23.63 3.71 7.41
CA THR A 219 24.35 2.68 8.19
C THR A 219 23.70 1.31 8.00
N MET A 220 22.37 1.27 8.00
CA MET A 220 21.58 0.04 7.92
C MET A 220 21.54 -0.61 6.52
N VAL A 221 21.89 0.14 5.47
CA VAL A 221 22.06 -0.39 4.11
C VAL A 221 23.38 0.10 3.49
N SER A 222 24.03 -0.78 2.71
CA SER A 222 25.31 -0.49 2.02
C SER A 222 25.17 -0.53 0.49
N PRO A 223 24.47 0.44 -0.14
CA PRO A 223 24.50 0.63 -1.59
C PRO A 223 25.90 1.03 -2.08
N GLU A 224 26.19 0.71 -3.35
CA GLU A 224 27.47 1.06 -3.98
C GLU A 224 27.69 2.59 -4.06
N ASN A 225 26.63 3.32 -4.40
CA ASN A 225 26.61 4.77 -4.33
C ASN A 225 25.91 5.22 -3.03
N ARG A 226 26.61 6.01 -2.21
CA ARG A 226 26.10 6.57 -0.94
C ARG A 226 25.89 8.10 -0.99
N LEU A 227 25.78 8.66 -2.20
CA LEU A 227 25.57 10.09 -2.42
C LEU A 227 24.25 10.35 -3.15
N LEU A 228 23.51 11.38 -2.73
CA LEU A 228 22.36 11.89 -3.48
C LEU A 228 22.84 12.45 -4.82
N VAL A 229 22.29 11.91 -5.92
CA VAL A 229 22.58 12.36 -7.27
C VAL A 229 21.42 13.23 -7.77
N MET A 230 21.72 14.45 -8.18
CA MET A 230 20.76 15.31 -8.86
C MET A 230 20.73 14.99 -10.36
N ASN A 231 19.54 14.85 -10.93
CA ASN A 231 19.35 14.85 -12.38
C ASN A 231 19.62 16.27 -12.91
N PRO A 232 20.64 16.48 -13.77
CA PRO A 232 21.04 17.83 -14.20
C PRO A 232 20.01 18.51 -15.11
N GLU A 233 19.20 17.75 -15.85
CA GLU A 233 18.21 18.28 -16.79
C GLU A 233 16.91 18.65 -16.07
N LYS A 234 16.40 17.73 -15.24
CA LYS A 234 15.09 17.87 -14.59
C LYS A 234 15.15 18.54 -13.22
N ARG A 235 16.34 18.70 -12.64
CA ARG A 235 16.58 19.18 -11.26
C ARG A 235 15.88 18.35 -10.17
N THR A 236 15.60 17.09 -10.48
CA THR A 236 15.04 16.08 -9.57
C THR A 236 16.14 15.27 -8.90
N ILE A 237 15.84 14.58 -7.81
CA ILE A 237 16.76 13.68 -7.13
C ILE A 237 16.59 12.27 -7.70
N ILE A 238 17.70 11.63 -8.09
CA ILE A 238 17.70 10.23 -8.48
C ILE A 238 17.84 9.39 -7.21
N PRO A 239 16.85 8.55 -6.84
CA PRO A 239 16.96 7.71 -5.66
C PRO A 239 18.08 6.67 -5.85
N THR A 240 18.79 6.36 -4.76
CA THR A 240 19.75 5.26 -4.74
C THR A 240 19.00 3.93 -4.74
N GLU A 241 19.57 2.84 -5.24
CA GLU A 241 18.93 1.52 -5.20
C GLU A 241 19.83 0.50 -4.48
N TYR A 242 19.23 -0.37 -3.66
CA TYR A 242 19.90 -1.50 -3.03
C TYR A 242 18.93 -2.68 -2.98
N LEU A 243 19.35 -3.84 -3.51
CA LEU A 243 18.56 -5.08 -3.53
C LEU A 243 17.09 -4.88 -3.99
N GLY A 244 16.87 -4.06 -5.02
CA GLY A 244 15.55 -3.77 -5.59
C GLY A 244 14.68 -2.75 -4.82
N VAL A 245 15.20 -2.15 -3.74
CA VAL A 245 14.52 -1.10 -2.96
C VAL A 245 15.15 0.26 -3.25
N LYS A 246 14.31 1.26 -3.54
CA LYS A 246 14.75 2.65 -3.74
C LYS A 246 14.94 3.36 -2.41
N LEU A 247 16.01 4.12 -2.28
CA LEU A 247 16.50 4.72 -1.03
C LEU A 247 16.70 6.22 -1.21
N VAL A 248 16.14 7.00 -0.28
CA VAL A 248 16.52 8.41 -0.07
C VAL A 248 16.68 8.68 1.42
N SER A 249 17.80 9.28 1.79
CA SER A 249 18.08 9.79 3.15
C SER A 249 18.85 11.09 3.03
N PHE A 250 18.61 12.03 3.93
CA PHE A 250 19.49 13.20 4.08
C PHE A 250 20.93 12.79 4.43
N GLY A 251 21.14 11.63 5.05
CA GLY A 251 22.48 11.10 5.33
C GLY A 251 23.29 10.73 4.08
N PHE A 252 22.68 10.69 2.89
CA PHE A 252 23.37 10.58 1.61
C PHE A 252 23.76 11.95 1.01
N ALA A 253 23.42 13.09 1.65
CA ALA A 253 23.73 14.43 1.12
C ALA A 253 25.23 14.83 1.22
N GLY A 254 26.09 13.96 1.76
CA GLY A 254 27.54 14.17 1.85
C GLY A 254 28.04 14.76 3.17
N GLN A 255 29.29 15.20 3.19
CA GLN A 255 29.97 15.73 4.38
C GLN A 255 29.46 17.13 4.74
N GLY A 256 28.44 17.19 5.60
CA GLY A 256 27.91 18.46 6.10
C GLY A 256 26.77 18.28 7.09
N ARG A 257 27.07 17.94 8.35
CA ARG A 257 26.11 18.06 9.47
C ARG A 257 25.91 19.54 9.82
N ALA A 258 25.34 20.31 8.89
CA ALA A 258 24.91 21.67 9.15
C ALA A 258 23.86 21.64 10.27
N ILE A 259 24.03 22.48 11.30
CA ILE A 259 23.02 22.62 12.37
C ILE A 259 21.86 23.44 11.79
N MET A 260 20.92 22.74 11.16
CA MET A 260 19.76 23.34 10.52
C MET A 260 18.70 23.72 11.57
N ARG A 261 18.04 24.87 11.36
CA ARG A 261 16.86 25.27 12.15
C ARG A 261 15.63 24.51 11.65
N GLY A 262 14.71 24.17 12.53
CA GLY A 262 13.51 23.35 12.25
C GLY A 262 12.79 23.64 10.92
N PRO A 263 12.44 24.90 10.59
CA PRO A 263 11.78 25.22 9.32
C PRO A 263 12.60 24.86 8.07
N MET A 264 13.93 24.97 8.12
CA MET A 264 14.80 24.53 7.01
C MET A 264 14.84 23.00 6.91
N VAL A 265 14.72 22.27 8.02
CA VAL A 265 14.65 20.80 8.03
C VAL A 265 13.35 20.32 7.39
N SER A 266 12.21 20.92 7.73
CA SER A 266 10.94 20.60 7.06
C SER A 266 10.99 20.87 5.56
N GLY A 267 11.58 22.00 5.12
CA GLY A 267 11.75 22.33 3.70
C GLY A 267 12.67 21.36 2.94
N VAL A 268 13.76 20.89 3.57
CA VAL A 268 14.62 19.86 2.97
C VAL A 268 13.90 18.52 2.87
N ILE A 269 13.17 18.11 3.91
CA ILE A 269 12.39 16.86 3.92
C ILE A 269 11.32 16.89 2.81
N ASP A 270 10.58 18.00 2.71
CA ASP A 270 9.60 18.23 1.64
C ASP A 270 10.25 18.15 0.25
N GLN A 271 11.35 18.87 0.02
CA GLN A 271 12.08 18.82 -1.25
C GLN A 271 12.57 17.40 -1.58
N LEU A 272 13.21 16.71 -0.64
CA LEU A 272 13.72 15.35 -0.83
C LEU A 272 12.58 14.39 -1.21
N LEU A 273 11.42 14.53 -0.59
CA LEU A 273 10.30 13.63 -0.78
C LEU A 273 9.54 13.91 -2.08
N THR A 274 9.31 15.18 -2.41
CA THR A 274 8.47 15.63 -3.53
C THR A 274 9.21 15.76 -4.87
N THR A 275 10.53 15.99 -4.85
CA THR A 275 11.37 16.17 -6.06
C THR A 275 12.22 14.94 -6.42
N THR A 276 12.07 13.82 -5.70
CA THR A 276 12.72 12.53 -6.05
C THR A 276 11.98 11.81 -7.17
N GLU A 277 12.75 11.24 -8.12
CA GLU A 277 12.26 10.37 -9.20
C GLU A 277 11.98 8.96 -8.68
N TRP A 278 11.04 8.83 -7.74
CA TRP A 278 10.62 7.53 -7.18
C TRP A 278 10.17 6.55 -8.27
N GLY A 279 9.63 7.07 -9.38
CA GLY A 279 9.02 6.25 -10.43
C GLY A 279 7.71 5.65 -9.96
N GLU A 280 7.34 4.50 -10.50
CA GLU A 280 6.16 3.77 -10.03
C GLU A 280 6.52 2.88 -8.84
N LEU A 281 5.83 3.10 -7.72
CA LEU A 281 6.00 2.34 -6.48
C LEU A 281 4.64 1.87 -5.98
N ASP A 282 4.60 0.66 -5.45
CA ASP A 282 3.40 0.10 -4.84
C ASP A 282 3.33 0.51 -3.35
N TYR A 283 4.50 0.66 -2.72
CA TYR A 283 4.65 1.16 -1.34
C TYR A 283 5.86 2.10 -1.22
N LEU A 284 5.67 3.25 -0.58
CA LEU A 284 6.75 4.08 -0.03
C LEU A 284 6.70 4.00 1.50
N VAL A 285 7.75 3.50 2.12
CA VAL A 285 7.91 3.47 3.58
C VAL A 285 8.61 4.76 4.02
N ILE A 286 8.00 5.52 4.94
CA ILE A 286 8.62 6.72 5.51
C ILE A 286 9.06 6.42 6.94
N ASP A 287 10.37 6.47 7.18
CA ASP A 287 10.94 6.43 8.52
C ASP A 287 10.85 7.83 9.15
N MET A 288 9.78 8.08 9.91
CA MET A 288 9.47 9.41 10.46
C MET A 288 10.53 9.86 11.48
N PRO A 289 10.79 11.16 11.67
CA PRO A 289 11.62 11.62 12.79
C PRO A 289 10.95 11.25 14.15
N PRO A 290 11.69 11.10 15.26
CA PRO A 290 11.14 10.67 16.54
C PRO A 290 10.28 11.73 17.23
N GLY A 291 9.32 11.30 18.06
CA GLY A 291 8.52 12.15 18.93
C GLY A 291 7.10 12.39 18.40
N THR A 292 6.57 13.59 18.64
CA THR A 292 5.31 14.12 18.08
C THR A 292 5.44 15.62 17.77
N GLY A 293 6.62 16.02 17.27
CA GLY A 293 6.96 17.43 17.00
C GLY A 293 6.53 17.90 15.61
N ASP A 294 6.68 19.20 15.35
CA ASP A 294 6.15 19.88 14.16
C ASP A 294 6.54 19.21 12.83
N ILE A 295 7.77 18.67 12.72
CA ILE A 295 8.24 18.00 11.50
C ILE A 295 7.36 16.78 11.14
N GLN A 296 6.89 16.01 12.14
CA GLN A 296 5.94 14.92 11.87
C GLN A 296 4.58 15.44 11.40
N LEU A 297 4.10 16.54 11.98
CA LEU A 297 2.83 17.16 11.59
C LEU A 297 2.90 17.71 10.16
N THR A 298 3.98 18.42 9.82
CA THR A 298 4.23 18.91 8.45
C THR A 298 4.31 17.75 7.46
N LEU A 299 5.03 16.67 7.78
CA LEU A 299 5.06 15.46 6.95
C LEU A 299 3.65 14.88 6.72
N CYS A 300 2.82 14.79 7.76
CA CYS A 300 1.46 14.28 7.61
C CYS A 300 0.49 15.25 6.87
N GLN A 301 0.87 16.51 6.69
CA GLN A 301 0.12 17.50 5.90
C GLN A 301 0.54 17.54 4.43
N VAL A 302 1.85 17.38 4.16
CA VAL A 302 2.43 17.33 2.81
C VAL A 302 2.13 16.00 2.12
N VAL A 303 2.08 14.90 2.88
CA VAL A 303 2.11 13.55 2.34
C VAL A 303 0.76 12.84 2.54
N PRO A 304 0.16 12.25 1.50
CA PRO A 304 -1.09 11.48 1.59
C PRO A 304 -0.83 10.09 2.22
N LEU A 305 -0.51 10.07 3.51
CA LEU A 305 -0.23 8.83 4.24
C LEU A 305 -1.45 7.90 4.19
N THR A 306 -1.25 6.69 3.66
CA THR A 306 -2.28 5.65 3.54
C THR A 306 -2.47 4.91 4.86
N ALA A 307 -1.36 4.63 5.54
CA ALA A 307 -1.29 3.79 6.74
C ALA A 307 -0.17 4.26 7.67
N ALA A 308 -0.31 3.99 8.97
CA ALA A 308 0.73 4.20 9.98
C ALA A 308 1.03 2.91 10.76
N VAL A 309 2.32 2.71 11.06
CA VAL A 309 2.85 1.68 11.98
C VAL A 309 3.51 2.39 13.15
N ILE A 310 3.09 2.07 14.37
CA ILE A 310 3.65 2.66 15.60
C ILE A 310 4.65 1.68 16.23
N VAL A 311 5.91 2.10 16.38
CA VAL A 311 6.96 1.33 17.02
C VAL A 311 7.13 1.78 18.47
N THR A 312 7.12 0.83 19.40
CA THR A 312 7.19 1.07 20.85
C THR A 312 8.03 0.02 21.59
N THR A 313 8.15 0.17 22.91
CA THR A 313 8.85 -0.77 23.82
C THR A 313 7.96 -1.08 25.03
N PRO A 314 8.19 -2.16 25.79
CA PRO A 314 7.41 -2.49 27.00
C PRO A 314 7.59 -1.49 28.17
N GLN A 315 8.34 -0.40 27.99
CA GLN A 315 8.55 0.59 29.05
C GLN A 315 7.26 1.37 29.32
N LYS A 316 6.83 1.46 30.60
CA LYS A 316 5.59 2.16 30.98
C LYS A 316 5.46 3.59 30.43
N LEU A 317 6.58 4.31 30.30
CA LEU A 317 6.62 5.65 29.71
C LEU A 317 6.25 5.62 28.21
N ALA A 318 6.72 4.60 27.46
CA ALA A 318 6.45 4.47 26.04
C ALA A 318 4.95 4.24 25.74
N PHE A 319 4.17 3.69 26.68
CA PHE A 319 2.71 3.58 26.52
C PHE A 319 2.00 4.94 26.52
N ILE A 320 2.46 5.88 27.35
CA ILE A 320 1.97 7.27 27.36
C ILE A 320 2.30 7.94 26.03
N ASP A 321 3.50 7.69 25.51
CA ASP A 321 3.94 8.27 24.24
C ASP A 321 3.19 7.66 23.05
N VAL A 322 2.96 6.34 23.03
CA VAL A 322 2.04 5.68 22.07
C VAL A 322 0.67 6.34 22.09
N ALA A 323 0.05 6.51 23.27
CA ALA A 323 -1.27 7.14 23.37
C ALA A 323 -1.30 8.59 22.81
N LYS A 324 -0.20 9.34 22.90
CA LYS A 324 -0.08 10.66 22.25
C LYS A 324 0.01 10.54 20.72
N GLY A 325 0.87 9.66 20.21
CA GLY A 325 1.01 9.44 18.77
C GLY A 325 -0.28 8.94 18.13
N VAL A 326 -0.98 8.02 18.78
CA VAL A 326 -2.28 7.53 18.35
C VAL A 326 -3.30 8.66 18.24
N ARG A 327 -3.38 9.54 19.25
CA ARG A 327 -4.24 10.74 19.22
C ARG A 327 -3.83 11.74 18.14
N MET A 328 -2.53 11.87 17.85
CA MET A 328 -2.02 12.71 16.77
C MET A 328 -2.47 12.19 15.39
N PHE A 329 -2.23 10.91 15.09
CA PHE A 329 -2.67 10.27 13.86
C PHE A 329 -4.20 10.29 13.71
N SER A 330 -4.95 10.05 14.80
CA SER A 330 -6.41 10.16 14.83
C SER A 330 -6.91 11.56 14.48
N LYS A 331 -6.30 12.64 15.02
CA LYS A 331 -6.63 14.03 14.65
C LYS A 331 -6.35 14.33 13.18
N LEU A 332 -5.30 13.72 12.63
CA LEU A 332 -4.94 13.80 11.21
C LEU A 332 -5.77 12.85 10.33
N LYS A 333 -6.75 12.14 10.92
CA LYS A 333 -7.62 11.15 10.27
C LYS A 333 -6.83 10.03 9.56
N LEU A 334 -5.63 9.74 10.05
CA LEU A 334 -4.74 8.67 9.58
C LEU A 334 -5.03 7.37 10.33
N ARG A 335 -5.18 6.28 9.57
CA ARG A 335 -5.44 4.94 10.13
C ARG A 335 -4.13 4.27 10.55
N ILE A 336 -4.13 3.77 11.78
CA ILE A 336 -3.00 3.03 12.36
C ILE A 336 -3.28 1.54 12.12
N CYS A 337 -2.46 0.91 11.28
CA CYS A 337 -2.69 -0.46 10.85
C CYS A 337 -2.10 -1.47 11.83
N ALA A 338 -0.99 -1.13 12.49
CA ALA A 338 -0.32 -1.99 13.45
C ALA A 338 0.44 -1.19 14.51
N THR A 339 0.52 -1.75 15.72
CA THR A 339 1.56 -1.42 16.69
C THR A 339 2.58 -2.56 16.73
N LEU A 340 3.87 -2.23 16.75
CA LEU A 340 4.94 -3.20 16.93
C LEU A 340 5.72 -2.85 18.21
N MET A 341 5.75 -3.80 19.14
CA MET A 341 6.58 -3.74 20.34
C MET A 341 7.94 -4.35 20.03
N LEU A 342 9.01 -3.59 20.20
CA LEU A 342 10.37 -4.12 20.29
C LEU A 342 10.66 -4.53 21.74
N MET A 343 11.58 -5.48 21.91
CA MET A 343 12.20 -5.91 23.17
C MET A 343 11.51 -7.06 23.94
N GLY A 344 10.39 -7.60 23.46
CA GLY A 344 9.77 -8.80 24.03
C GLY A 344 8.95 -8.57 25.30
N ASN A 345 8.03 -9.50 25.56
CA ASN A 345 7.05 -9.52 26.65
C ASN A 345 5.96 -8.45 26.50
N VAL A 346 4.94 -8.79 25.70
CA VAL A 346 3.66 -8.05 25.67
C VAL A 346 3.10 -7.89 27.08
N ILE A 347 3.19 -6.68 27.61
CA ILE A 347 2.56 -6.30 28.88
C ILE A 347 1.07 -6.08 28.64
N ILE A 348 0.23 -6.63 29.52
CA ILE A 348 -1.25 -6.51 29.52
C ILE A 348 -1.70 -5.06 29.23
N HIS A 349 -1.06 -4.08 29.87
CA HIS A 349 -1.33 -2.64 29.67
C HIS A 349 -1.18 -2.13 28.22
N LEU A 350 -0.32 -2.72 27.36
CA LEU A 350 -0.29 -2.32 25.95
C LEU A 350 -1.50 -2.89 25.21
N VAL A 351 -1.92 -4.13 25.53
CA VAL A 351 -3.11 -4.74 24.93
C VAL A 351 -4.35 -3.89 25.25
N GLU A 352 -4.48 -3.43 26.49
CA GLU A 352 -5.53 -2.49 26.91
C GLU A 352 -5.49 -1.18 26.12
N VAL A 353 -4.31 -0.56 25.95
CA VAL A 353 -4.14 0.67 25.16
C VAL A 353 -4.47 0.46 23.67
N VAL A 354 -3.98 -0.61 23.07
CA VAL A 354 -4.25 -0.99 21.67
C VAL A 354 -5.75 -1.22 21.43
N GLN A 355 -6.42 -1.92 22.35
CA GLN A 355 -7.88 -2.13 22.32
C GLN A 355 -8.67 -0.83 22.53
N GLN A 356 -8.30 0.01 23.50
CA GLN A 356 -8.94 1.31 23.76
C GLN A 356 -8.92 2.24 22.53
N PHE A 357 -7.89 2.12 21.69
CA PHE A 357 -7.75 2.90 20.46
C PHE A 357 -8.17 2.14 19.18
N GLY A 358 -8.73 0.94 19.30
CA GLY A 358 -9.21 0.15 18.16
C GLY A 358 -8.13 -0.24 17.15
N ILE A 359 -6.87 -0.35 17.58
CA ILE A 359 -5.75 -0.73 16.69
C ILE A 359 -5.85 -2.24 16.43
N PRO A 360 -5.99 -2.69 15.16
CA PRO A 360 -6.40 -4.07 14.87
C PRO A 360 -5.32 -5.12 15.09
N HIS A 361 -4.03 -4.74 15.03
CA HIS A 361 -2.91 -5.68 15.11
C HIS A 361 -1.80 -5.18 16.05
N LEU A 362 -1.29 -6.10 16.88
CA LEU A 362 -0.14 -5.92 17.76
C LEU A 362 0.88 -7.03 17.48
N PHE A 363 2.10 -6.64 17.13
CA PHE A 363 3.22 -7.55 16.90
C PHE A 363 4.26 -7.42 18.02
N ASP A 364 4.81 -8.54 18.48
CA ASP A 364 5.98 -8.57 19.38
C ASP A 364 7.23 -8.97 18.57
N LEU A 365 8.28 -8.15 18.66
CA LEU A 365 9.57 -8.37 18.03
C LEU A 365 10.64 -8.47 19.13
N PRO A 366 11.01 -9.70 19.55
CA PRO A 366 12.03 -9.88 20.56
C PRO A 366 13.39 -9.39 20.05
N ILE A 367 14.21 -8.79 20.92
CA ILE A 367 15.60 -8.50 20.57
C ILE A 367 16.32 -9.84 20.33
N ARG A 368 16.80 -10.02 19.09
CA ARG A 368 17.75 -11.06 18.70
C ARG A 368 19.11 -10.43 18.43
N PRO A 369 20.25 -11.09 18.75
CA PRO A 369 21.57 -10.59 18.43
C PRO A 369 21.77 -10.33 16.92
N THR A 370 21.17 -11.16 16.07
CA THR A 370 21.19 -11.03 14.61
C THR A 370 20.52 -9.73 14.16
N LEU A 371 19.26 -9.50 14.58
CA LEU A 371 18.55 -8.25 14.34
C LEU A 371 19.32 -7.01 14.83
N SER A 372 19.96 -7.08 16.00
CA SER A 372 20.81 -5.99 16.49
C SER A 372 22.03 -5.76 15.59
N ALA A 373 22.73 -6.81 15.19
CA ALA A 373 23.90 -6.74 14.31
C ALA A 373 23.55 -6.29 12.87
N SER A 374 22.33 -6.59 12.40
CA SER A 374 21.84 -6.17 11.07
C SER A 374 21.84 -4.64 10.91
N GLY A 375 21.64 -3.90 12.01
CA GLY A 375 21.65 -2.43 12.00
C GLY A 375 23.03 -1.83 11.69
N ASP A 376 24.11 -2.54 12.06
CA ASP A 376 25.49 -2.11 11.88
C ASP A 376 26.18 -2.77 10.67
N SER A 377 25.62 -3.87 10.14
CA SER A 377 26.20 -4.64 9.03
C SER A 377 25.99 -4.01 7.65
N GLY A 378 25.03 -3.09 7.52
CA GLY A 378 24.58 -2.58 6.23
C GLY A 378 23.77 -3.58 5.40
N MET A 379 23.25 -4.64 6.03
CA MET A 379 22.39 -5.65 5.42
C MET A 379 21.16 -5.90 6.32
N PRO A 380 19.92 -5.68 5.83
CA PRO A 380 18.70 -5.94 6.59
C PRO A 380 18.57 -7.42 7.01
N GLU A 381 18.14 -7.68 8.25
CA GLU A 381 17.93 -9.02 8.79
C GLU A 381 17.02 -9.87 7.88
N VAL A 382 15.92 -9.31 7.38
CA VAL A 382 14.97 -10.03 6.52
C VAL A 382 15.52 -10.41 5.15
N ALA A 383 16.59 -9.74 4.71
CA ALA A 383 17.31 -10.07 3.48
C ALA A 383 18.48 -11.03 3.75
N ALA A 384 19.05 -11.02 4.97
CA ALA A 384 20.13 -11.91 5.39
C ALA A 384 19.63 -13.31 5.78
N ASP A 385 18.51 -13.40 6.50
CA ASP A 385 17.83 -14.66 6.84
C ASP A 385 16.32 -14.57 6.55
N PRO A 386 15.87 -14.76 5.29
CA PRO A 386 14.46 -14.70 4.91
C PRO A 386 13.56 -15.79 5.53
N GLN A 387 14.13 -16.81 6.17
CA GLN A 387 13.41 -17.95 6.77
C GLN A 387 13.43 -17.93 8.30
N GLY A 388 14.19 -17.01 8.91
CA GLY A 388 14.31 -16.81 10.34
C GLY A 388 13.02 -16.35 11.02
N GLU A 389 12.98 -16.46 12.35
CA GLU A 389 11.84 -16.02 13.15
C GLU A 389 11.53 -14.52 12.96
N VAL A 390 12.58 -13.69 12.85
CA VAL A 390 12.43 -12.24 12.64
C VAL A 390 11.79 -11.96 11.28
N ALA A 391 12.26 -12.64 10.22
CA ALA A 391 11.67 -12.51 8.89
C ALA A 391 10.20 -12.96 8.86
N LYS A 392 9.82 -14.02 9.58
CA LYS A 392 8.42 -14.44 9.72
C LYS A 392 7.55 -13.37 10.42
N THR A 393 8.04 -12.75 11.49
CA THR A 393 7.33 -11.63 12.14
C THR A 393 7.16 -10.44 11.20
N PHE A 394 8.19 -10.09 10.43
CA PHE A 394 8.09 -9.02 9.43
C PHE A 394 7.18 -9.40 8.26
N GLN A 395 7.18 -10.65 7.79
CA GLN A 395 6.26 -11.15 6.76
C GLN A 395 4.81 -11.01 7.23
N ASN A 396 4.48 -11.41 8.45
CA ASN A 396 3.15 -11.24 9.03
C ASN A 396 2.75 -9.75 9.16
N LEU A 397 3.71 -8.86 9.49
CA LEU A 397 3.49 -7.41 9.49
C LEU A 397 3.25 -6.87 8.06
N GLY A 398 4.02 -7.34 7.08
CA GLY A 398 3.89 -6.99 5.67
C GLY A 398 2.53 -7.39 5.11
N VAL A 399 2.12 -8.64 5.33
CA VAL A 399 0.77 -9.17 5.08
C VAL A 399 -0.28 -8.25 5.67
N CYS A 400 -0.24 -7.97 6.97
CA CYS A 400 -1.17 -7.07 7.64
C CYS A 400 -1.24 -5.70 6.95
N ILE A 401 -0.11 -5.08 6.61
CA ILE A 401 -0.08 -3.75 5.99
C ILE A 401 -0.65 -3.79 4.56
N VAL A 402 -0.34 -4.82 3.78
CA VAL A 402 -0.91 -5.03 2.45
C VAL A 402 -2.43 -5.11 2.53
N GLN A 403 -2.96 -5.96 3.42
CA GLN A 403 -4.39 -6.16 3.65
C GLN A 403 -5.09 -4.87 4.11
N GLN A 404 -4.50 -4.14 5.06
CA GLN A 404 -5.08 -2.90 5.58
C GLN A 404 -5.06 -1.77 4.53
N CYS A 405 -3.99 -1.61 3.75
CA CYS A 405 -3.96 -0.67 2.63
C CYS A 405 -5.02 -1.00 1.57
N ALA A 406 -5.23 -2.28 1.27
CA ALA A 406 -6.26 -2.73 0.33
C ALA A 406 -7.69 -2.44 0.86
N LYS A 407 -7.96 -2.75 2.14
CA LYS A 407 -9.22 -2.41 2.85
C LYS A 407 -9.50 -0.92 2.87
N ILE A 408 -8.50 -0.11 3.20
CA ILE A 408 -8.59 1.36 3.21
C ILE A 408 -8.97 1.85 1.82
N ARG A 409 -8.27 1.40 0.77
CA ARG A 409 -8.55 1.80 -0.61
C ARG A 409 -9.98 1.44 -1.05
N GLN A 410 -10.44 0.22 -0.77
CA GLN A 410 -11.80 -0.19 -1.16
C GLN A 410 -12.87 0.61 -0.42
N GLN A 411 -12.77 0.74 0.91
CA GLN A 411 -13.71 1.52 1.71
C GLN A 411 -13.80 2.97 1.25
N VAL A 412 -12.64 3.61 1.03
CA VAL A 412 -12.52 4.98 0.50
C VAL A 412 -13.21 5.08 -0.86
N SER A 413 -12.96 4.12 -1.78
CA SER A 413 -13.61 4.04 -3.09
C SER A 413 -15.14 3.88 -3.05
N THR A 414 -15.70 3.33 -1.98
CA THR A 414 -17.14 3.07 -1.83
C THR A 414 -17.87 4.07 -0.93
N ALA A 415 -17.17 5.02 -0.30
CA ALA A 415 -17.72 5.85 0.77
C ALA A 415 -18.73 6.91 0.30
N VAL A 416 -18.56 7.48 -0.89
CA VAL A 416 -19.53 8.43 -1.47
C VAL A 416 -19.67 8.16 -2.96
N THR A 417 -20.91 8.02 -3.43
CA THR A 417 -21.23 7.76 -4.84
C THR A 417 -22.46 8.56 -5.25
N TYR A 418 -22.51 9.07 -6.47
CA TYR A 418 -23.70 9.71 -7.01
C TYR A 418 -24.66 8.66 -7.61
N ASP A 419 -25.88 8.57 -7.06
CA ASP A 419 -26.96 7.75 -7.59
C ASP A 419 -27.77 8.55 -8.61
N LYS A 420 -27.61 8.21 -9.89
CA LYS A 420 -28.32 8.86 -11.01
C LYS A 420 -29.82 8.58 -11.04
N SER A 421 -30.28 7.49 -10.41
CA SER A 421 -31.70 7.12 -10.39
C SER A 421 -32.48 7.95 -9.36
N MET A 422 -31.86 8.21 -8.20
CA MET A 422 -32.44 9.04 -7.15
C MET A 422 -31.98 10.51 -7.19
N LYS A 423 -31.08 10.85 -8.12
CA LYS A 423 -30.40 12.17 -8.22
C LYS A 423 -29.78 12.60 -6.88
N ALA A 424 -29.17 11.64 -6.18
CA ALA A 424 -28.75 11.77 -4.79
C ALA A 424 -27.26 11.44 -4.62
N ILE A 425 -26.58 12.18 -3.74
CA ILE A 425 -25.25 11.78 -3.27
C ILE A 425 -25.44 10.81 -2.11
N ARG A 426 -25.14 9.53 -2.36
CA ARG A 426 -25.17 8.46 -1.37
C ARG A 426 -23.87 8.49 -0.57
N VAL A 427 -23.98 8.60 0.75
CA VAL A 427 -22.87 8.68 1.70
C VAL A 427 -22.93 7.48 2.65
N LYS A 428 -21.88 6.67 2.65
CA LYS A 428 -21.61 5.61 3.63
C LYS A 428 -20.28 5.90 4.31
N VAL A 429 -20.34 6.30 5.58
CA VAL A 429 -19.13 6.76 6.29
C VAL A 429 -18.24 5.56 6.64
N PRO A 430 -16.90 5.59 6.41
CA PRO A 430 -16.01 4.43 6.61
C PRO A 430 -15.89 3.85 8.04
N GLN A 431 -16.69 4.32 9.00
CA GLN A 431 -16.73 3.90 10.40
C GLN A 431 -18.18 3.74 10.92
N SER A 432 -19.20 3.88 10.06
CA SER A 432 -20.61 3.69 10.41
C SER A 432 -21.28 2.79 9.38
N ASP A 433 -22.13 1.87 9.83
CA ASP A 433 -23.02 1.12 8.94
C ASP A 433 -24.22 1.97 8.46
N GLU A 434 -24.35 3.21 8.94
CA GLU A 434 -25.35 4.17 8.48
C GLU A 434 -25.02 4.68 7.07
N GLU A 435 -25.90 4.38 6.13
CA GLU A 435 -25.94 4.93 4.79
C GLU A 435 -27.05 5.99 4.71
N PHE A 436 -26.74 7.16 4.17
CA PHE A 436 -27.70 8.25 4.01
C PHE A 436 -27.51 8.97 2.67
N PHE A 437 -28.53 9.72 2.27
CA PHE A 437 -28.59 10.41 0.98
C PHE A 437 -28.63 11.92 1.21
N LEU A 438 -27.81 12.64 0.45
CA LEU A 438 -27.76 14.11 0.44
C LEU A 438 -28.18 14.62 -0.94
N HIS A 439 -28.93 15.73 -0.96
CA HIS A 439 -29.29 16.39 -2.21
C HIS A 439 -28.05 17.12 -2.78
N PRO A 440 -27.70 16.96 -4.08
CA PRO A 440 -26.49 17.54 -4.64
C PRO A 440 -26.38 19.06 -4.43
N ALA A 441 -27.47 19.80 -4.63
CA ALA A 441 -27.49 21.25 -4.39
C ALA A 441 -27.19 21.60 -2.92
N THR A 442 -27.62 20.78 -1.95
CA THR A 442 -27.31 20.99 -0.52
C THR A 442 -25.82 20.80 -0.26
N VAL A 443 -25.18 19.83 -0.90
CA VAL A 443 -23.72 19.62 -0.79
C VAL A 443 -22.96 20.78 -1.42
N ARG A 444 -23.32 21.22 -2.63
CA ARG A 444 -22.70 22.37 -3.32
C ARG A 444 -22.88 23.68 -2.56
N ARG A 445 -24.09 23.95 -2.03
CA ARG A 445 -24.40 25.14 -1.21
C ARG A 445 -23.63 25.18 0.10
N ASN A 446 -23.17 24.03 0.60
CA ASN A 446 -22.33 23.93 1.80
C ASN A 446 -20.82 23.91 1.48
N ASP A 447 -20.37 24.33 0.30
CA ASP A 447 -18.94 24.44 0.00
C ASP A 447 -18.25 25.46 0.93
N ARG A 448 -17.23 24.97 1.65
CA ARG A 448 -16.35 25.72 2.58
C ARG A 448 -14.90 25.78 2.10
N SER A 449 -14.64 25.44 0.83
CA SER A 449 -13.33 25.60 0.21
C SER A 449 -12.87 27.06 0.24
N ALA A 450 -11.56 27.30 0.25
CA ALA A 450 -10.99 28.66 0.30
C ALA A 450 -11.41 29.54 -0.90
N GLN A 451 -11.84 28.94 -2.01
CA GLN A 451 -12.37 29.67 -3.17
C GLN A 451 -13.80 30.17 -2.94
N SER A 452 -14.59 29.47 -2.11
CA SER A 452 -16.01 29.74 -1.85
C SER A 452 -16.28 30.53 -0.55
N VAL A 453 -15.22 30.90 0.18
CA VAL A 453 -15.28 31.71 1.41
C VAL A 453 -14.40 32.94 1.23
N ASP A 454 -14.76 34.08 1.82
CA ASP A 454 -13.89 35.24 1.90
C ASP A 454 -12.78 35.07 2.95
N GLU A 455 -11.53 35.31 2.56
CA GLU A 455 -10.35 35.09 3.42
C GLU A 455 -10.25 36.09 4.58
N TRP A 456 -10.94 37.23 4.49
CA TRP A 456 -10.87 38.33 5.47
C TRP A 456 -12.12 38.43 6.33
N THR A 457 -13.32 38.13 5.79
CA THR A 457 -14.58 38.16 6.56
C THR A 457 -15.04 36.77 7.03
N GLY A 458 -14.59 35.69 6.38
CA GLY A 458 -15.10 34.34 6.62
C GLY A 458 -16.51 34.10 6.09
N GLU A 459 -17.10 35.05 5.37
CA GLU A 459 -18.44 34.92 4.79
C GLU A 459 -18.41 34.06 3.53
N GLN A 460 -19.51 33.35 3.28
CA GLN A 460 -19.64 32.47 2.13
C GLN A 460 -19.92 33.30 0.87
N LYS A 461 -19.11 33.11 -0.17
CA LYS A 461 -19.20 33.86 -1.44
C LYS A 461 -20.34 33.37 -2.35
N LEU A 462 -20.79 32.13 -2.16
CA LEU A 462 -21.92 31.53 -2.89
C LEU A 462 -23.24 32.02 -2.30
N GLN A 463 -24.11 32.62 -3.12
CA GLN A 463 -25.50 32.88 -2.72
C GLN A 463 -26.39 31.68 -3.05
N TYR A 464 -27.48 31.52 -2.31
CA TYR A 464 -28.41 30.40 -2.45
C TYR A 464 -28.97 30.24 -3.88
N THR A 465 -29.13 31.36 -4.58
CA THR A 465 -29.64 31.47 -5.96
C THR A 465 -28.67 31.00 -7.04
N ASP A 466 -27.37 30.88 -6.72
CA ASP A 466 -26.32 30.69 -7.73
C ASP A 466 -26.17 29.22 -8.13
N ILE A 467 -26.80 28.30 -7.39
CA ILE A 467 -26.68 26.85 -7.54
C ILE A 467 -28.04 26.27 -7.98
N PRO A 468 -28.16 25.76 -9.21
CA PRO A 468 -29.37 25.12 -9.71
C PRO A 468 -29.76 23.90 -8.85
N GLU A 469 -31.06 23.69 -8.63
CA GLU A 469 -31.53 22.54 -7.83
C GLU A 469 -31.26 21.22 -8.54
N ASN A 470 -31.21 21.23 -9.87
CA ASN A 470 -30.86 20.09 -10.72
C ASN A 470 -29.35 19.96 -10.97
N VAL A 471 -28.48 20.57 -10.15
CA VAL A 471 -27.03 20.37 -10.26
C VAL A 471 -26.68 18.91 -10.01
N GLU A 472 -25.85 18.32 -10.88
CA GLU A 472 -25.37 16.95 -10.75
C GLU A 472 -23.83 16.99 -10.70
N PRO A 473 -23.16 16.23 -9.82
CA PRO A 473 -21.71 16.17 -9.79
C PRO A 473 -21.20 15.44 -11.05
N GLU A 474 -20.20 16.01 -11.71
CA GLU A 474 -19.53 15.36 -12.85
C GLU A 474 -18.72 14.15 -12.38
N GLU A 475 -18.05 14.31 -11.23
CA GLU A 475 -17.21 13.28 -10.63
C GLU A 475 -17.18 13.41 -9.11
N ILE A 476 -17.15 12.28 -8.40
CA ILE A 476 -16.86 12.22 -6.96
C ILE A 476 -15.63 11.34 -6.78
N ARG A 477 -14.54 11.92 -6.28
CA ARG A 477 -13.29 11.21 -5.95
C ARG A 477 -13.06 11.28 -4.44
N PRO A 478 -12.97 10.17 -3.71
CA PRO A 478 -12.78 10.21 -2.27
C PRO A 478 -11.38 10.70 -1.90
N MET A 479 -11.26 11.59 -0.89
CA MET A 479 -10.05 12.29 -0.44
C MET A 479 -9.54 11.72 0.88
N GLY A 480 -8.82 10.59 0.77
CA GLY A 480 -8.33 9.80 1.89
C GLY A 480 -9.46 9.29 2.78
N ASN A 481 -9.17 9.10 4.07
CA ASN A 481 -10.18 8.73 5.07
C ASN A 481 -10.93 9.95 5.66
N TYR A 482 -10.77 11.17 5.12
CA TYR A 482 -11.25 12.39 5.76
C TYR A 482 -12.27 13.23 4.97
N ALA A 483 -12.26 13.17 3.65
CA ALA A 483 -13.13 13.96 2.78
C ALA A 483 -13.43 13.22 1.48
N VAL A 484 -14.22 13.86 0.62
CA VAL A 484 -14.30 13.59 -0.82
C VAL A 484 -14.12 14.88 -1.60
N SER A 485 -13.52 14.80 -2.78
CA SER A 485 -13.54 15.85 -3.79
C SER A 485 -14.73 15.62 -4.72
N ILE A 486 -15.47 16.68 -5.02
CA ILE A 486 -16.61 16.67 -5.92
C ILE A 486 -16.36 17.70 -7.01
N THR A 487 -16.27 17.23 -8.26
CA THR A 487 -16.16 18.07 -9.44
C THR A 487 -17.55 18.44 -9.91
N TRP A 488 -17.81 19.74 -10.07
CA TRP A 488 -19.12 20.28 -10.42
C TRP A 488 -19.12 20.91 -11.83
N PRO A 489 -20.27 20.97 -12.53
CA PRO A 489 -20.37 21.53 -13.89
C PRO A 489 -20.08 23.03 -14.00
N ASP A 490 -19.99 23.74 -12.87
CA ASP A 490 -19.56 25.14 -12.78
C ASP A 490 -18.01 25.30 -12.81
N GLY A 491 -17.28 24.18 -12.94
CA GLY A 491 -15.83 24.13 -12.99
C GLY A 491 -15.15 24.09 -11.61
N PHE A 492 -15.92 24.06 -10.51
CA PHE A 492 -15.35 24.00 -9.16
C PHE A 492 -15.11 22.55 -8.68
N SER A 493 -13.98 22.35 -8.02
CA SER A 493 -13.63 21.10 -7.32
C SER A 493 -13.78 21.31 -5.82
N GLN A 494 -14.97 21.02 -5.29
CA GLN A 494 -15.29 21.13 -3.86
C GLN A 494 -14.62 20.01 -3.06
N ILE A 495 -13.94 20.34 -1.96
CA ILE A 495 -13.52 19.34 -0.96
C ILE A 495 -14.57 19.31 0.15
N ALA A 496 -15.25 18.19 0.32
CA ALA A 496 -16.31 17.96 1.31
C ALA A 496 -15.84 16.91 2.36
N PRO A 497 -15.42 17.34 3.57
CA PRO A 497 -15.09 16.45 4.68
C PRO A 497 -16.25 15.52 5.08
N TYR A 498 -15.97 14.26 5.45
CA TYR A 498 -17.01 13.28 5.81
C TYR A 498 -17.83 13.71 7.03
N ASP A 499 -17.17 14.33 8.01
CA ASP A 499 -17.78 14.97 9.18
C ASP A 499 -18.67 16.15 8.79
N GLN A 500 -18.33 16.90 7.74
CA GLN A 500 -19.23 17.91 7.20
C GLN A 500 -20.46 17.26 6.55
N LEU A 501 -20.28 16.25 5.70
CA LEU A 501 -21.37 15.54 5.04
C LEU A 501 -22.36 14.91 6.04
N GLN A 502 -21.87 14.38 7.18
CA GLN A 502 -22.71 13.86 8.27
C GLN A 502 -23.61 14.92 8.93
N THR A 503 -23.22 16.20 8.88
CA THR A 503 -24.00 17.31 9.48
C THR A 503 -24.97 17.98 8.51
N MET A 504 -25.00 17.56 7.24
CA MET A 504 -25.92 18.11 6.24
C MET A 504 -27.32 17.51 6.36
N GLU A 505 -28.32 18.31 5.98
CA GLU A 505 -29.72 17.88 5.91
C GLU A 505 -29.90 16.74 4.89
N ARG A 506 -30.54 15.65 5.33
CA ARG A 506 -30.65 14.41 4.55
C ARG A 506 -31.88 14.47 3.65
N LEU A 507 -31.84 13.77 2.52
CA LEU A 507 -32.95 13.67 1.58
C LEU A 507 -34.24 13.05 2.17
N VAL A 508 -34.13 12.33 3.29
CA VAL A 508 -35.29 11.82 4.06
C VAL A 508 -35.91 12.87 4.98
N ASP A 509 -35.21 13.96 5.28
CA ASP A 509 -35.68 15.05 6.15
C ASP A 509 -36.33 16.19 5.34
N VAL A 510 -36.08 16.26 4.03
CA VAL A 510 -36.67 17.25 3.12
C VAL A 510 -38.18 16.98 2.94
N PRO A 511 -39.08 17.90 3.34
CA PRO A 511 -40.49 17.75 3.05
C PRO A 511 -40.71 17.74 1.53
N GLN A 512 -41.44 16.75 1.01
CA GLN A 512 -41.81 16.75 -0.41
C GLN A 512 -42.61 18.02 -0.71
N ILE A 513 -42.04 18.91 -1.53
CA ILE A 513 -42.72 20.11 -2.00
C ILE A 513 -43.85 19.63 -2.92
N THR A 514 -45.08 19.64 -2.40
CA THR A 514 -46.28 19.34 -3.18
C THR A 514 -46.33 20.30 -4.37
N PRO A 515 -46.42 19.82 -5.62
CA PRO A 515 -46.52 20.71 -6.77
C PRO A 515 -47.78 21.56 -6.61
N VAL A 516 -47.59 22.89 -6.56
CA VAL A 516 -48.68 23.86 -6.48
C VAL A 516 -49.56 23.68 -7.72
N GLN A 517 -50.83 23.40 -7.49
CA GLN A 517 -51.82 23.27 -8.56
C GLN A 517 -51.96 24.62 -9.29
N ALA A 518 -51.79 24.58 -10.61
CA ALA A 518 -52.09 25.68 -11.53
C ALA A 518 -53.55 25.61 -12.00
#